data_AF-A0A933TBL1-F1
#
_entry.id   AF-A0A933TBL1-F1
#
_cell.length_a   1.000
_cell.length_b   1.000
_cell.length_c   1.000
_cell.angle_alpha   90.00
_cell.angle_beta   90.00
_cell.angle_gamma   90.00
#
_symmetry.space_group_name_H-M   'P 1'
#
loop_
_entity.id
_entity.type
_entity.pdbx_description
1 polymer ?
#
loop_
_entity_poly.entity_id
_entity_poly.type
_entity_poly.pdbx_seq_one_letter_code
_entity_poly.pdbx_strand_id
1 'polypeptide(L)' 'MPSILFITILTFVLHIPFGYLRSRSEKYSLKWFIYIHIPIPFIVLVRIITNTDYKFIPIFVIAAVAGQFFGGKLELKAG' A
#
# COMPACT_ATOMS: atom_id res chain seq x y z
N MET A 1 -10.93 16.89 -10.04
CA MET A 1 -10.88 15.44 -9.72
C MET A 1 -10.33 15.23 -8.31
N PRO A 2 -11.16 15.40 -7.25
CA PRO A 2 -10.72 15.23 -5.87
C PRO A 2 -10.36 13.77 -5.50
N SER A 3 -10.74 12.79 -6.32
CA SER A 3 -10.53 11.36 -6.05
C SER A 3 -9.07 10.90 -6.16
N ILE A 4 -8.26 11.43 -7.09
CA ILE A 4 -6.91 10.90 -7.34
C ILE A 4 -5.97 11.17 -6.17
N LEU A 5 -5.97 12.41 -5.66
CA LEU A 5 -5.15 12.78 -4.51
C LEU A 5 -5.56 11.97 -3.28
N PHE A 6 -6.86 11.83 -3.05
CA PHE A 6 -7.40 10.99 -1.97
C PHE A 6 -6.94 9.53 -2.09
N ILE A 7 -7.08 8.91 -3.27
CA ILE A 7 -6.66 7.51 -3.50
C ILE A 7 -5.14 7.37 -3.34
N THR A 8 -4.36 8.36 -3.77
CA THR A 8 -2.90 8.34 -3.66
C THR A 8 -2.46 8.39 -2.19
N ILE A 9 -3.02 9.31 -1.40
CA ILE A 9 -2.76 9.43 0.03
C ILE A 9 -3.23 8.17 0.76
N LEU A 10 -4.43 7.69 0.46
CA LEU A 10 -4.97 6.45 1.02
C LEU A 10 -4.06 5.26 0.70
N THR A 11 -3.59 5.15 -0.55
CA THR A 11 -2.67 4.08 -0.98
C THR A 11 -1.38 4.14 -0.17
N PHE A 12 -0.78 5.32 -0.05
CA PHE A 12 0.45 5.51 0.71
C PHE A 12 0.27 5.13 2.18
N VAL A 13 -0.73 5.72 2.85
CA VAL A 13 -0.99 5.50 4.29
C VAL A 13 -1.35 4.05 4.56
N LEU A 14 -2.18 3.43 3.72
CA LEU A 14 -2.54 2.02 3.85
C LEU A 14 -1.30 1.13 3.72
N HIS A 15 -0.36 1.43 2.82
CA HIS A 15 0.80 0.57 2.59
C HIS A 15 1.89 0.68 3.68
N ILE A 16 1.87 1.71 4.54
CA ILE A 16 2.80 1.88 5.66
C ILE A 16 2.73 0.71 6.67
N PRO A 17 1.57 0.41 7.30
CA PRO A 17 1.49 -0.69 8.28
C PRO A 17 1.83 -2.04 7.64
N PHE A 18 1.44 -2.27 6.39
CA PHE A 18 1.80 -3.50 5.68
C PHE A 18 3.29 -3.58 5.33
N GLY A 19 3.93 -2.45 5.02
CA GLY A 19 5.38 -2.36 4.86
C GLY A 19 6.12 -2.73 6.15
N TYR A 20 5.63 -2.25 7.29
CA TYR A 20 6.15 -2.58 8.62
C TYR A 20 6.03 -4.08 8.89
N LEU A 21 4.83 -4.65 8.74
CA LEU A 21 4.57 -6.08 8.96
C LEU A 21 5.39 -6.97 8.02
N ARG A 22 5.51 -6.58 6.74
CA ARG A 22 6.33 -7.26 5.73
C ARG A 22 7.81 -7.26 6.09
N SER A 23 8.34 -6.16 6.63
CA SER A 23 9.76 -6.08 6.98
C SER A 23 10.15 -7.03 8.13
N ARG A 24 9.17 -7.42 8.95
CA ARG A 24 9.34 -8.27 10.14
C ARG A 24 8.90 -9.72 9.92
N SER A 25 8.40 -10.04 8.74
CA SER A 25 8.12 -11.42 8.35
C SER A 25 9.27 -12.01 7.55
N GLU A 26 9.42 -13.33 7.60
CA GLU A 26 10.39 -14.04 6.78
C GLU A 26 10.10 -13.79 5.30
N LYS A 27 11.11 -13.32 4.56
CA LYS A 27 10.99 -13.10 3.12
C LYS A 27 10.55 -14.41 2.44
N TYR A 28 9.62 -14.29 1.50
CA TYR A 28 9.00 -15.42 0.77
C TYR A 28 8.11 -16.35 1.61
N SER A 29 7.85 -16.03 2.88
CA SER A 29 6.79 -16.73 3.62
C SER A 29 5.40 -16.36 3.10
N LEU A 30 4.41 -17.20 3.41
CA LEU A 30 3.00 -16.90 3.10
C LEU A 30 2.56 -15.58 3.72
N LYS A 31 3.01 -15.27 4.95
CA LYS A 31 2.71 -13.99 5.63
C LYS A 31 3.30 -12.80 4.86
N TRP A 32 4.55 -12.90 4.42
CA TRP A 32 5.20 -11.87 3.61
C TRP A 32 4.46 -11.62 2.30
N PHE A 33 4.03 -12.70 1.62
CA PHE A 33 3.25 -12.60 0.39
C PHE A 33 1.90 -11.91 0.64
N ILE A 34 1.19 -12.31 1.70
CA ILE A 34 -0.10 -11.72 2.10
C ILE A 34 0.04 -10.22 2.38
N TYR A 35 1.08 -9.80 3.11
CA TYR A 35 1.27 -8.38 3.42
C TYR A 35 1.57 -7.51 2.21
N ILE A 36 2.12 -8.08 1.13
CA ILE A 36 2.30 -7.37 -0.14
C ILE A 36 1.00 -7.28 -0.90
N HIS A 37 0.25 -8.37 -0.98
CA HIS A 37 -0.88 -8.48 -1.90
C HIS A 37 -2.18 -7.97 -1.32
N ILE A 38 -2.49 -8.14 -0.03
CA ILE A 38 -3.77 -7.71 0.57
C ILE A 38 -4.11 -6.23 0.31
N PRO A 39 -3.17 -5.28 0.43
CA PRO A 39 -3.47 -3.86 0.19
C PRO A 39 -3.88 -3.57 -1.26
N ILE A 40 -3.44 -4.38 -2.22
CA ILE A 40 -3.64 -4.13 -3.65
C ILE A 40 -5.12 -4.27 -4.06
N PRO A 41 -5.84 -5.39 -3.76
CA PRO A 41 -7.28 -5.51 -3.99
C PRO A 41 -8.10 -4.38 -3.37
N PHE A 42 -7.69 -3.90 -2.18
CA PHE A 42 -8.39 -2.79 -1.52
C PHE A 42 -8.30 -1.50 -2.35
N ILE A 43 -7.10 -1.14 -2.83
CA ILE A 43 -6.93 0.05 -3.68
C ILE A 43 -7.62 -0.13 -5.05
N VAL A 44 -7.61 -1.34 -5.62
CA VAL A 44 -8.36 -1.66 -6.84
C VAL A 44 -9.85 -1.43 -6.65
N LEU A 45 -10.42 -1.85 -5.51
CA LEU A 45 -11.84 -1.64 -5.20
C LEU A 45 -12.18 -0.15 -5.09
N VAL A 46 -11.37 0.63 -4.36
CA VAL A 46 -11.57 2.09 -4.26
C VAL A 46 -11.50 2.75 -5.63
N ARG A 47 -10.57 2.32 -6.48
CA ARG A 47 -10.45 2.82 -7.86
C ARG A 47 -11.70 2.54 -8.69
N ILE A 48 -12.27 1.33 -8.60
CA ILE A 48 -13.49 0.94 -9.31
C ILE A 48 -14.68 1.77 -8.83
N ILE A 49 -14.89 1.89 -7.51
CA ILE A 49 -15.99 2.67 -6.91
C ILE A 49 -15.93 4.14 -7.33
N THR A 50 -14.71 4.70 -7.41
CA THR A 50 -14.48 6.09 -7.80
C THR A 50 -14.42 6.30 -9.32
N ASN A 51 -14.58 5.25 -10.13
CA ASN A 51 -14.46 5.29 -11.60
C ASN A 51 -13.17 5.98 -12.08
N THR A 52 -12.07 5.76 -11.35
CA THR A 52 -10.80 6.44 -11.66
C THR A 52 -10.12 5.79 -12.87
N ASP A 53 -9.68 6.61 -13.83
CA ASP A 53 -9.03 6.17 -15.08
C ASP A 53 -7.77 5.31 -14.86
N TYR A 54 -7.47 4.39 -15.77
CA TYR A 54 -6.32 3.47 -15.71
C TYR A 54 -4.99 4.22 -15.81
N LYS A 55 -4.97 5.41 -16.44
CA LYS A 55 -3.76 6.24 -16.56
C LYS A 55 -3.14 6.65 -15.22
N PHE A 56 -3.89 6.58 -14.12
CA PHE A 56 -3.41 6.94 -12.78
C PHE A 56 -2.85 5.74 -11.99
N ILE A 57 -2.94 4.51 -12.52
CA ILE A 57 -2.36 3.33 -11.88
C ILE A 57 -0.87 3.50 -11.55
N PRO A 58 -0.01 4.05 -12.43
CA PRO A 58 1.39 4.29 -12.10
C PRO A 58 1.59 5.14 -10.84
N ILE A 59 0.75 6.16 -10.62
CA ILE A 59 0.80 7.01 -9.42
C ILE A 59 0.49 6.19 -8.16
N PHE A 60 -0.53 5.33 -8.23
CA PHE A 60 -0.90 4.47 -7.10
C PHE A 60 0.18 3.41 -6.82
N VAL A 61 0.82 2.86 -7.85
CA VAL A 61 1.95 1.93 -7.70
C VAL A 61 3.12 2.63 -7.00
N ILE A 62 3.48 3.85 -7.42
CA ILE A 62 4.53 4.64 -6.76
C ILE A 62 4.18 4.89 -5.29
N ALA A 63 2.95 5.29 -5.00
CA ALA A 63 2.49 5.51 -3.63
C ALA A 63 2.52 4.23 -2.78
N ALA A 64 2.13 3.09 -3.36
CA ALA A 64 2.16 1.78 -2.71
C ALA A 64 3.59 1.35 -2.36
N VAL A 65 4.51 1.48 -3.32
CA VAL A 65 5.94 1.16 -3.12
C VAL A 65 6.55 2.10 -2.06
N ALA A 66 6.25 3.40 -2.14
CA ALA A 66 6.71 4.36 -1.14
C ALA A 66 6.19 4.00 0.25
N GLY A 67 4.89 3.73 0.42
CA GLY A 67 4.31 3.33 1.70
C GLY A 67 4.94 2.04 2.24
N GLN A 68 5.13 1.03 1.40
CA GLN A 68 5.80 -0.22 1.76
C GLN A 68 7.26 -0.03 2.20
N PHE A 69 7.96 0.90 1.55
CA PHE A 69 9.35 1.22 1.85
C PHE A 69 9.49 1.98 3.17
N PHE A 70 8.73 3.07 3.36
CA PHE A 70 8.76 3.83 4.60
C PHE A 70 8.24 2.99 5.78
N GLY A 71 7.16 2.23 5.58
CA GLY A 71 6.65 1.28 6.56
C GLY A 71 7.70 0.27 7.01
N GLY A 72 8.47 -0.29 6.07
CA GLY A 72 9.53 -1.25 6.38
C GLY A 72 10.74 -0.64 7.10
N LYS A 73 10.87 0.68 7.13
CA LYS A 73 11.88 1.42 7.89
C LYS A 73 11.38 1.89 9.25
N LEU A 74 10.10 1.70 9.57
CA LEU A 74 9.57 2.12 10.86
C LEU A 74 10.09 1.22 11.98
N GLU A 75 10.89 1.82 12.86
CA GLU A 75 11.23 1.26 14.16
C GLU A 75 10.16 1.65 15.17
N LEU A 76 8.99 1.03 15.07
CA LEU A 76 8.06 1.04 16.20
C LEU A 76 8.73 0.23 17.30
N LYS A 77 9.19 0.92 18.36
CA LYS A 77 9.54 0.25 19.61
C LYS A 77 8.28 -0.46 20.07
N ALA A 78 8.27 -1.78 19.98
CA ALA A 78 7.32 -2.57 20.73
C ALA A 78 7.65 -2.31 22.20
N GLY A 79 6.84 -1.44 22.83
CA GLY A 79 6.87 -1.25 24.28
C GLY A 79 6.37 -2.49 24.99
#